data_AF-A0A0M0JVN7-F1
#
_entry.id   AF-A0A0M0JVN7-F1
#
_cell.length_a   1.000
_cell.length_b   1.000
_cell.length_c   1.000
_cell.angle_alpha   90.00
_cell.angle_beta   90.00
_cell.angle_gamma   90.00
#
_symmetry.space_group_name_H-M   'P 1'
#
loop_
_entity.id
_entity.type
_entity.pdbx_description
1 polymer ?
#
loop_
_entity_poly.entity_id
_entity_poly.type
_entity_poly.pdbx_seq_one_letter_code
_entity_poly.pdbx_strand_id
1 'polypeptide(L)'
;MAAYCEAYQLEATLATALRDACLRRAGDPRVEIATSLAHAAGPTGPSAVIAKLRGGTIASYPDSVLEGHLLKCDEFDGIHKLKTARPHPAVWNFRQVPSADVFGVGQCHLDGLEFLSHLLASKRYRRVLWLNMREEPVVFLGGQACGLRVEEELNENLDYLNGIAGHELAVMEVKLRLECEEAANARDGAPKLDVYYQIAGGVNEQRSLHLCPRATVAEAFASLNERSPVPIDYYRLPIGDETAPPAEILAEIVALIGPVALSRAPPPAIVFNCQMGRGRTTTGMACATILLKVCKGWTLPDDAPTSLPSADATDGRDLQQGEFKSILRILPVLSEMSSGDSATIHTALHTKPKVRSTVHARLAHKHPTARPIERYVERGVESKLLADECIRDCAEVQNLTLAITQCLNDAKMADPTSNRPPAFWMRRARNYLERYAVIIIFAAYCLAEAESAFSTPFDQWMRRHWSLRRLLKQLDFD
;
A
#
# COMPACT_ATOMS: atom_id res chain seq x y z
N MET A 1 -45.40 0.65 16.18
CA MET A 1 -44.66 -0.61 16.43
C MET A 1 -45.10 -1.79 15.53
N ALA A 2 -45.81 -1.57 14.41
CA ALA A 2 -46.11 -2.63 13.43
C ALA A 2 -45.50 -2.39 12.04
N ALA A 3 -44.79 -1.27 11.82
CA ALA A 3 -44.12 -0.95 10.54
C ALA A 3 -42.60 -1.25 10.55
N TYR A 4 -42.08 -1.87 11.62
CA TYR A 4 -40.66 -2.20 11.77
C TYR A 4 -40.36 -3.70 11.57
N CYS A 5 -41.37 -4.52 11.24
CA CYS A 5 -41.21 -5.98 11.07
C CYS A 5 -41.38 -6.48 9.62
N GLU A 6 -41.88 -5.70 8.66
CA GLU A 6 -42.05 -6.16 7.27
C GLU A 6 -40.82 -5.93 6.38
N ALA A 7 -39.88 -5.06 6.76
CA ALA A 7 -38.65 -4.83 5.99
C ALA A 7 -37.60 -5.95 6.16
N TYR A 8 -37.66 -6.72 7.26
CA TYR A 8 -36.69 -7.80 7.53
C TYR A 8 -37.06 -9.15 6.89
N GLN A 9 -38.27 -9.31 6.34
CA GLN A 9 -38.72 -10.55 5.69
C GLN A 9 -38.71 -10.48 4.15
N LEU A 10 -38.53 -9.30 3.54
CA LEU A 10 -38.38 -9.17 2.08
C LEU A 10 -36.93 -9.35 1.60
N GLU A 11 -35.92 -9.03 2.43
CA GLU A 11 -34.49 -9.22 2.08
C GLU A 11 -34.04 -10.69 2.11
N ALA A 12 -34.65 -11.52 2.96
CA ALA A 12 -34.34 -12.95 3.05
C ALA A 12 -34.86 -13.76 1.84
N THR A 13 -35.87 -13.25 1.13
CA THR A 13 -36.52 -13.98 0.03
C THR A 13 -35.87 -13.66 -1.33
N LEU A 14 -35.28 -12.47 -1.51
CA LEU A 14 -34.61 -12.09 -2.76
C LEU A 14 -33.16 -12.61 -2.86
N ALA A 15 -32.43 -12.68 -1.74
CA ALA A 15 -31.09 -13.28 -1.67
C ALA A 15 -31.11 -14.82 -1.78
N THR A 16 -32.28 -15.44 -1.56
CA THR A 16 -32.51 -16.88 -1.77
C THR A 16 -33.00 -17.14 -3.19
N ALA A 17 -33.84 -16.27 -3.77
CA ALA A 17 -34.27 -16.38 -5.17
C ALA A 17 -33.13 -16.19 -6.20
N LEU A 18 -32.09 -15.40 -5.88
CA LEU A 18 -30.91 -15.23 -6.73
C LEU A 18 -29.87 -16.35 -6.58
N ARG A 19 -29.91 -17.10 -5.47
CA ARG A 19 -29.10 -18.31 -5.28
C ARG A 19 -29.57 -19.45 -6.18
N ASP A 20 -30.88 -19.56 -6.42
CA ASP A 20 -31.46 -20.59 -7.27
C ASP A 20 -31.46 -20.26 -8.78
N ALA A 21 -31.34 -18.99 -9.16
CA ALA A 21 -31.40 -18.58 -10.58
C ALA A 21 -30.08 -18.82 -11.36
N CYS A 22 -28.94 -18.92 -10.68
CA CYS A 22 -27.64 -19.16 -11.32
C CYS A 22 -27.24 -20.65 -11.43
N LEU A 23 -28.04 -21.57 -10.88
CA LEU A 23 -27.68 -22.99 -10.78
C LEU A 23 -27.96 -23.85 -12.03
N ARG A 24 -28.08 -23.28 -13.23
CA ARG A 24 -28.29 -24.08 -14.44
C ARG A 24 -27.43 -23.66 -15.62
N ARG A 25 -26.11 -23.82 -15.47
CA ARG A 25 -25.16 -24.27 -16.51
C ARG A 25 -23.78 -24.42 -15.87
N ALA A 26 -23.45 -25.64 -15.47
CA ALA A 26 -22.10 -26.01 -15.08
C ALA A 26 -21.18 -25.94 -16.32
N GLY A 27 -20.03 -25.27 -16.22
CA GLY A 27 -18.97 -25.30 -17.23
C GLY A 27 -18.60 -23.98 -17.93
N ASP A 28 -19.07 -22.80 -17.49
CA ASP A 28 -18.57 -21.50 -18.01
C ASP A 28 -17.59 -20.86 -17.00
N PRO A 29 -16.32 -20.61 -17.38
CA PRO A 29 -15.34 -19.94 -16.52
C PRO A 29 -15.83 -18.60 -15.95
N ARG A 30 -16.73 -17.89 -16.65
CA ARG A 30 -17.32 -16.63 -16.20
C ARG A 30 -18.22 -16.79 -14.98
N VAL A 31 -18.86 -17.95 -14.82
CA VAL A 31 -19.73 -18.26 -13.68
C VAL A 31 -18.89 -18.65 -12.46
N GLU A 32 -17.77 -19.36 -12.66
CA GLU A 32 -16.81 -19.65 -11.58
C GLU A 32 -16.12 -18.39 -11.06
N ILE A 33 -15.71 -17.48 -11.96
CA ILE A 33 -15.15 -16.16 -11.58
C ILE A 33 -16.17 -15.38 -10.73
N ALA A 34 -17.43 -15.30 -11.19
CA ALA A 34 -18.48 -14.59 -10.45
C ALA A 34 -18.81 -15.25 -9.09
N THR A 35 -18.79 -16.59 -9.02
CA THR A 35 -19.09 -17.35 -7.79
C THR A 35 -17.93 -17.25 -6.79
N SER A 36 -16.68 -17.32 -7.24
CA SER A 36 -15.48 -17.17 -6.41
C SER A 36 -15.36 -15.74 -5.86
N LEU A 37 -15.62 -14.73 -6.69
CA LEU A 37 -15.69 -13.32 -6.27
C LEU A 37 -16.85 -13.07 -5.29
N ALA A 38 -17.99 -13.75 -5.45
CA ALA A 38 -19.14 -13.64 -4.55
C ALA A 38 -18.92 -14.35 -3.20
N HIS A 39 -18.22 -15.49 -3.17
CA HIS A 39 -17.84 -16.17 -1.92
C HIS A 39 -16.80 -15.39 -1.11
N ALA A 40 -15.89 -14.65 -1.78
CA ALA A 40 -14.92 -13.79 -1.12
C ALA A 40 -15.53 -12.53 -0.49
N ALA A 41 -16.72 -12.10 -0.95
CA ALA A 41 -17.44 -10.96 -0.40
C ALA A 41 -18.38 -11.39 0.74
N GLY A 42 -17.83 -11.50 1.96
CA GLY A 42 -18.64 -11.66 3.17
C GLY A 42 -19.66 -10.52 3.37
N PRO A 43 -20.67 -10.69 4.25
CA PRO A 43 -21.80 -9.77 4.42
C PRO A 43 -21.45 -8.36 4.96
N THR A 44 -20.17 -8.03 5.16
CA THR A 44 -19.71 -6.73 5.68
C THR A 44 -18.53 -6.13 4.88
N GLY A 45 -18.36 -6.49 3.60
CA GLY A 45 -17.39 -5.85 2.70
C GLY A 45 -17.90 -4.50 2.13
N PRO A 46 -17.02 -3.52 1.79
CA PRO A 46 -17.43 -2.19 1.38
C PRO A 46 -18.23 -2.24 0.08
N SER A 47 -19.51 -1.94 0.22
CA SER A 47 -20.56 -1.96 -0.80
C SER A 47 -20.32 -1.06 -2.02
N ALA A 48 -19.19 -0.38 -2.15
CA ALA A 48 -18.85 0.44 -3.31
C ALA A 48 -18.37 -0.40 -4.53
N VAL A 49 -17.67 -1.52 -4.29
CA VAL A 49 -17.16 -2.39 -5.38
C VAL A 49 -18.29 -3.22 -5.98
N ILE A 50 -19.19 -3.77 -5.14
CA ILE A 50 -20.38 -4.49 -5.60
C ILE A 50 -21.38 -3.55 -6.28
N ALA A 51 -21.53 -2.30 -5.81
CA ALA A 51 -22.39 -1.31 -6.47
C ALA A 51 -21.89 -0.93 -7.87
N LYS A 52 -20.56 -0.92 -8.12
CA LYS A 52 -19.99 -0.73 -9.46
C LYS A 52 -20.16 -1.96 -10.37
N LEU A 53 -20.18 -3.17 -9.82
CA LEU A 53 -20.45 -4.42 -10.55
C LEU A 53 -21.94 -4.58 -10.94
N ARG A 54 -22.86 -3.87 -10.29
CA ARG A 54 -24.30 -3.92 -10.60
C ARG A 54 -24.70 -3.30 -11.96
N GLY A 55 -23.77 -2.64 -12.66
CA GLY A 55 -24.00 -2.08 -14.00
C GLY A 55 -22.83 -2.21 -14.98
N GLY A 56 -21.72 -2.84 -14.58
CA GLY A 56 -20.52 -3.01 -15.39
C GLY A 56 -20.38 -4.45 -15.88
N THR A 57 -20.05 -4.62 -17.17
CA THR A 57 -19.60 -5.90 -17.74
C THR A 57 -18.54 -6.50 -16.80
N ILE A 58 -18.71 -7.77 -16.38
CA ILE A 58 -17.66 -8.49 -15.63
C ILE A 58 -16.37 -8.36 -16.45
N ALA A 59 -15.33 -7.77 -15.86
CA ALA A 59 -14.04 -7.66 -16.51
C ALA A 59 -13.59 -9.08 -16.91
N SER A 60 -13.43 -9.32 -18.20
CA SER A 60 -12.89 -10.57 -18.74
C SER A 60 -11.48 -10.32 -19.22
N TYR A 61 -10.54 -11.15 -18.81
CA TYR A 61 -9.17 -11.12 -19.33
C TYR A 61 -9.05 -12.17 -20.44
N PRO A 62 -9.09 -11.79 -21.73
CA PRO A 62 -9.15 -12.75 -22.84
C PRO A 62 -7.82 -13.45 -23.07
N ASP A 63 -6.70 -12.78 -22.84
CA ASP A 63 -5.35 -13.26 -23.13
C ASP A 63 -4.84 -14.23 -22.05
N SER A 64 -4.04 -15.22 -22.42
CA SER A 64 -3.50 -16.15 -21.43
C SER A 64 -2.61 -15.41 -20.43
N VAL A 65 -2.70 -15.78 -19.16
CA VAL A 65 -1.89 -15.18 -18.09
C VAL A 65 -0.57 -15.95 -17.94
N LEU A 66 -0.60 -17.26 -18.14
CA LEU A 66 0.55 -18.15 -18.08
C LEU A 66 1.38 -18.15 -19.37
N GLU A 67 0.77 -17.88 -20.53
CA GLU A 67 1.51 -17.76 -21.79
C GLU A 67 2.57 -16.64 -21.71
N GLY A 68 3.81 -16.96 -22.08
CA GLY A 68 4.95 -16.04 -21.98
C GLY A 68 5.48 -15.82 -20.56
N HIS A 69 4.96 -16.54 -19.56
CA HIS A 69 5.38 -16.39 -18.17
C HIS A 69 5.77 -17.71 -17.52
N LEU A 70 6.64 -17.61 -16.51
CA LEU A 70 7.06 -18.70 -15.66
C LEU A 70 6.58 -18.46 -14.22
N LEU A 71 6.26 -19.56 -13.54
CA LEU A 71 5.93 -19.53 -12.12
C LEU A 71 7.22 -19.58 -11.29
N LYS A 72 7.33 -18.67 -10.31
CA LYS A 72 8.41 -18.64 -9.34
C LYS A 72 7.86 -18.61 -7.93
N CYS A 73 8.41 -19.44 -7.04
CA CYS A 73 8.11 -19.38 -5.63
C CYS A 73 8.53 -18.01 -5.07
N ASP A 74 7.64 -17.39 -4.30
CA ASP A 74 7.93 -16.11 -3.66
C ASP A 74 9.06 -16.21 -2.64
N GLU A 75 9.18 -17.36 -1.98
CA GLU A 75 10.29 -17.60 -1.06
C GLU A 75 11.59 -17.77 -1.84
N PHE A 76 12.63 -17.08 -1.37
CA PHE A 76 13.98 -17.23 -1.88
C PHE A 76 15.01 -17.04 -0.76
N ASP A 77 16.23 -17.48 -1.04
CA ASP A 77 17.33 -17.36 -0.08
C ASP A 77 17.59 -15.89 0.31
N GLY A 78 17.65 -15.62 1.62
CA GLY A 78 17.83 -14.26 2.12
C GLY A 78 16.61 -13.33 1.97
N ILE A 79 15.39 -13.84 1.68
CA ILE A 79 14.16 -13.01 1.63
C ILE A 79 13.86 -12.31 2.96
N HIS A 80 14.23 -12.93 4.08
CA HIS A 80 14.07 -12.37 5.43
C HIS A 80 15.19 -11.36 5.72
N LYS A 81 14.81 -10.12 6.05
CA LYS A 81 15.72 -8.98 6.26
C LYS A 81 15.75 -8.47 7.70
N LEU A 82 14.80 -8.90 8.53
CA LEU A 82 14.85 -8.57 9.96
C LEU A 82 16.01 -9.31 10.63
N LYS A 83 16.52 -8.71 11.72
CA LYS A 83 17.58 -9.31 12.54
C LYS A 83 17.05 -10.45 13.42
N THR A 84 15.76 -10.42 13.75
CA THR A 84 15.07 -11.47 14.51
C THR A 84 14.79 -12.67 13.62
N ALA A 85 14.70 -13.86 14.20
CA ALA A 85 14.26 -15.04 13.45
C ALA A 85 12.82 -14.89 12.95
N ARG A 86 12.50 -15.63 11.88
CA ARG A 86 11.11 -15.78 11.42
C ARG A 86 10.27 -16.40 12.55
N PRO A 87 9.04 -15.92 12.77
CA PRO A 87 8.15 -16.54 13.75
C PRO A 87 7.62 -17.91 13.27
N HIS A 88 7.65 -18.16 11.95
CA HIS A 88 7.27 -19.40 11.30
C HIS A 88 8.00 -19.53 9.95
N PRO A 89 8.38 -20.73 9.46
CA PRO A 89 9.11 -20.88 8.18
C PRO A 89 8.43 -20.20 6.99
N ALA A 90 7.11 -20.33 6.90
CA ALA A 90 6.26 -19.71 5.88
C ALA A 90 5.97 -18.20 6.05
N VAL A 91 6.64 -17.53 7.01
CA VAL A 91 6.41 -16.12 7.32
C VAL A 91 7.74 -15.36 7.33
N TRP A 92 7.86 -14.33 6.49
CA TRP A 92 9.05 -13.47 6.46
C TRP A 92 8.70 -12.00 6.64
N ASN A 93 9.64 -11.26 7.25
CA ASN A 93 9.56 -9.82 7.49
C ASN A 93 8.31 -9.37 8.28
N PHE A 94 7.72 -10.26 9.09
CA PHE A 94 6.63 -9.94 10.01
C PHE A 94 7.12 -9.03 11.14
N ARG A 95 6.52 -7.84 11.26
CA ARG A 95 6.87 -6.82 12.25
C ARG A 95 5.67 -5.96 12.64
N GLN A 96 5.77 -5.26 13.76
CA GLN A 96 4.76 -4.34 14.26
C GLN A 96 5.37 -2.94 14.43
N VAL A 97 4.64 -1.91 14.01
CA VAL A 97 5.00 -0.50 14.28
C VAL A 97 4.97 -0.27 15.79
N PRO A 98 6.04 0.24 16.43
CA PRO A 98 6.07 0.41 17.89
C PRO A 98 4.95 1.30 18.45
N SER A 99 4.52 2.29 17.68
CA SER A 99 3.54 3.30 18.09
C SER A 99 2.09 2.99 17.67
N ALA A 100 1.84 1.85 16.99
CA ALA A 100 0.52 1.55 16.43
C ALA A 100 0.20 0.04 16.32
N ASP A 101 -1.08 -0.30 16.23
CA ASP A 101 -1.58 -1.64 15.89
C ASP A 101 -1.47 -1.94 14.39
N VAL A 102 -0.33 -1.55 13.80
CA VAL A 102 -0.02 -1.67 12.37
C VAL A 102 1.12 -2.68 12.21
N PHE A 103 0.94 -3.62 11.29
CA PHE A 103 1.84 -4.73 11.04
C PHE A 103 2.25 -4.75 9.57
N GLY A 104 3.47 -5.24 9.32
CA GLY A 104 3.97 -5.48 7.97
C GLY A 104 4.46 -6.91 7.83
N VAL A 105 4.23 -7.54 6.68
CA VAL A 105 4.71 -8.89 6.37
C VAL A 105 4.95 -9.08 4.88
N GLY A 106 5.78 -10.05 4.50
CA GLY A 106 5.82 -10.53 3.12
C GLY A 106 4.69 -11.50 2.77
N GLN A 107 4.60 -11.88 1.50
CA GLN A 107 3.55 -12.76 0.99
C GLN A 107 3.72 -14.18 1.55
N CYS A 108 3.05 -14.48 2.66
CA CYS A 108 3.19 -15.77 3.32
C CYS A 108 2.69 -16.93 2.44
N HIS A 109 3.18 -18.14 2.71
CA HIS A 109 2.51 -19.36 2.29
C HIS A 109 1.25 -19.61 3.15
N LEU A 110 0.39 -20.56 2.76
CA LEU A 110 -0.89 -20.81 3.45
C LEU A 110 -0.71 -21.07 4.96
N ASP A 111 0.24 -21.92 5.32
CA ASP A 111 0.57 -22.22 6.73
C ASP A 111 0.99 -20.96 7.50
N GLY A 112 1.66 -20.03 6.82
CA GLY A 112 2.07 -18.76 7.39
C GLY A 112 0.88 -17.82 7.64
N LEU A 113 -0.09 -17.78 6.72
CA LEU A 113 -1.33 -17.02 6.93
C LEU A 113 -2.13 -17.59 8.11
N GLU A 114 -2.24 -18.91 8.21
CA GLU A 114 -2.91 -19.60 9.31
C GLU A 114 -2.22 -19.33 10.65
N PHE A 115 -0.89 -19.46 10.70
CA PHE A 115 -0.09 -19.12 11.89
C PHE A 115 -0.33 -17.66 12.33
N LEU A 116 -0.31 -16.71 11.39
CA LEU A 116 -0.48 -15.29 11.72
C LEU A 116 -1.89 -14.97 12.22
N SER A 117 -2.93 -15.64 11.72
CA SER A 117 -4.29 -15.49 12.24
C SER A 117 -4.39 -15.87 13.72
N HIS A 118 -3.77 -16.98 14.12
CA HIS A 118 -3.69 -17.42 15.51
C HIS A 118 -2.80 -16.52 16.35
N LEU A 119 -1.67 -16.06 15.81
CA LEU A 119 -0.78 -15.12 16.49
C LEU A 119 -1.51 -13.80 16.82
N LEU A 120 -2.24 -13.22 15.86
CA LEU A 120 -2.99 -11.98 16.07
C LEU A 120 -4.15 -12.19 17.06
N ALA A 121 -4.84 -13.33 17.01
CA ALA A 121 -5.85 -13.67 18.00
C ALA A 121 -5.25 -13.83 19.42
N SER A 122 -4.07 -14.46 19.56
CA SER A 122 -3.39 -14.57 20.86
C SER A 122 -2.91 -13.23 21.42
N LYS A 123 -2.65 -12.25 20.54
CA LYS A 123 -2.44 -10.83 20.89
C LYS A 123 -3.74 -10.09 21.25
N ARG A 124 -4.88 -10.80 21.32
CA ARG A 124 -6.21 -10.31 21.69
C ARG A 124 -6.87 -9.36 20.69
N TYR A 125 -6.40 -9.33 19.44
CA TYR A 125 -7.14 -8.64 18.38
C TYR A 125 -8.44 -9.40 18.08
N ARG A 126 -9.54 -8.65 17.97
CA ARG A 126 -10.87 -9.20 17.69
C ARG A 126 -11.25 -9.15 16.21
N ARG A 127 -10.43 -8.49 15.41
CA ARG A 127 -10.61 -8.27 13.98
C ARG A 127 -9.25 -7.94 13.37
N VAL A 128 -9.02 -8.39 12.15
CA VAL A 128 -7.84 -8.07 11.36
C VAL A 128 -8.28 -7.38 10.07
N LEU A 129 -7.65 -6.26 9.75
CA LEU A 129 -7.78 -5.59 8.47
C LEU A 129 -6.50 -5.89 7.67
N TRP A 130 -6.60 -6.72 6.62
CA TRP A 130 -5.45 -7.16 5.84
C TRP A 130 -5.42 -6.52 4.45
N LEU A 131 -4.46 -5.64 4.20
CA LEU A 131 -4.30 -4.89 2.96
C LEU A 131 -3.09 -5.41 2.17
N ASN A 132 -3.36 -6.11 1.07
CA ASN A 132 -2.34 -6.62 0.16
C ASN A 132 -2.04 -5.60 -0.94
N MET A 133 -0.81 -5.09 -0.96
CA MET A 133 -0.35 -4.03 -1.84
C MET A 133 0.33 -4.52 -3.12
N ARG A 134 0.22 -5.82 -3.41
CA ARG A 134 0.92 -6.47 -4.51
C ARG A 134 0.17 -6.32 -5.83
N GLU A 135 0.85 -5.84 -6.87
CA GLU A 135 0.28 -5.68 -8.22
C GLU A 135 0.49 -6.90 -9.11
N GLU A 136 1.45 -7.75 -8.78
CA GLU A 136 1.74 -8.99 -9.49
C GLU A 136 0.69 -10.06 -9.09
N PRO A 137 0.17 -10.84 -10.06
CA PRO A 137 -0.70 -11.98 -9.77
C PRO A 137 0.03 -13.01 -8.92
N VAL A 138 -0.70 -13.56 -7.94
CA VAL A 138 -0.21 -14.65 -7.10
C VAL A 138 -1.20 -15.80 -7.11
N VAL A 139 -0.67 -17.00 -7.24
CA VAL A 139 -1.40 -18.25 -7.06
C VAL A 139 -0.71 -19.07 -5.98
N PHE A 140 -1.51 -19.70 -5.11
CA PHE A 140 -1.01 -20.72 -4.20
C PHE A 140 -1.04 -22.07 -4.90
N LEU A 141 0.07 -22.80 -4.90
CA LEU A 141 0.21 -24.16 -5.41
C LEU A 141 0.92 -25.00 -4.36
N GLY A 142 0.36 -26.13 -3.96
CA GLY A 142 0.94 -26.96 -2.89
C GLY A 142 1.05 -26.20 -1.56
N GLY A 143 0.20 -25.20 -1.36
CA GLY A 143 0.25 -24.28 -0.22
C GLY A 143 1.31 -23.16 -0.32
N GLN A 144 2.18 -23.17 -1.33
CA GLN A 144 3.22 -22.16 -1.52
C GLN A 144 2.76 -21.03 -2.43
N ALA A 145 3.11 -19.80 -2.08
CA ALA A 145 2.81 -18.62 -2.88
C ALA A 145 3.76 -18.53 -4.08
N CYS A 146 3.19 -18.47 -5.28
CA CYS A 146 3.92 -18.38 -6.54
C CYS A 146 3.49 -17.14 -7.31
N GLY A 147 4.47 -16.35 -7.76
CA GLY A 147 4.26 -15.19 -8.62
C GLY A 147 4.73 -15.45 -10.04
N LEU A 148 4.21 -14.67 -10.99
CA LEU A 148 4.63 -14.71 -12.39
C LEU A 148 5.93 -13.96 -12.63
N ARG A 149 6.73 -14.48 -13.56
CA ARG A 149 8.01 -13.91 -14.01
C ARG A 149 8.17 -14.06 -15.51
N VAL A 150 8.96 -13.19 -16.11
CA VAL A 150 9.45 -13.35 -17.48
C VAL A 150 10.70 -14.24 -17.44
N GLU A 151 10.90 -15.07 -18.47
CA GLU A 151 11.96 -16.08 -18.51
C GLU A 151 13.37 -15.49 -18.39
N GLU A 152 13.60 -14.33 -19.02
CA GLU A 152 14.89 -13.65 -19.01
C GLU A 152 15.19 -12.97 -17.65
N GLU A 153 14.17 -12.69 -16.84
CA GLU A 153 14.26 -11.86 -15.64
C GLU A 153 13.56 -12.49 -14.43
N LEU A 154 13.80 -13.78 -14.18
CA LEU A 154 13.18 -14.54 -13.08
C LEU A 154 13.29 -13.87 -11.69
N ASN A 155 14.33 -13.08 -11.45
CA ASN A 155 14.58 -12.44 -10.16
C ASN A 155 13.98 -11.04 -10.03
N GLU A 156 13.40 -10.48 -11.09
CA GLU A 156 12.78 -9.16 -11.11
C GLU A 156 11.25 -9.29 -11.12
N ASN A 157 10.53 -8.27 -10.65
CA ASN A 157 9.06 -8.26 -10.66
C ASN A 157 8.54 -7.85 -12.06
N LEU A 158 7.30 -8.24 -12.38
CA LEU A 158 6.64 -7.76 -13.59
C LEU A 158 6.41 -6.25 -13.49
N ASP A 159 6.82 -5.49 -14.49
CA ASP A 159 6.74 -4.03 -14.51
C ASP A 159 5.68 -3.48 -15.48
N TYR A 160 5.09 -4.33 -16.32
CA TYR A 160 4.07 -3.92 -17.30
C TYR A 160 2.64 -3.86 -16.75
N LEU A 161 2.41 -4.34 -15.51
CA LEU A 161 1.10 -4.32 -14.83
C LEU A 161 0.82 -3.01 -14.08
N ASN A 162 1.67 -2.00 -14.25
CA ASN A 162 1.58 -0.72 -13.57
C ASN A 162 0.20 -0.07 -13.76
N GLY A 163 -0.51 0.15 -12.64
CA GLY A 163 -1.80 0.83 -12.61
C GLY A 163 -3.03 -0.09 -12.77
N ILE A 164 -2.84 -1.42 -12.75
CA ILE A 164 -3.95 -2.39 -12.73
C ILE A 164 -4.85 -2.17 -11.50
N ALA A 165 -6.17 -2.23 -11.67
CA ALA A 165 -7.09 -2.15 -10.55
C ALA A 165 -7.17 -3.49 -9.80
N GLY A 166 -7.43 -3.45 -8.49
CA GLY A 166 -7.48 -4.66 -7.65
C GLY A 166 -8.48 -5.72 -8.11
N HIS A 167 -9.61 -5.31 -8.70
CA HIS A 167 -10.61 -6.24 -9.24
C HIS A 167 -10.18 -6.90 -10.55
N GLU A 168 -9.45 -6.19 -11.42
CA GLU A 168 -8.87 -6.75 -12.64
C GLU A 168 -7.80 -7.79 -12.29
N LEU A 169 -6.96 -7.47 -11.30
CA LEU A 169 -5.95 -8.38 -10.79
C LEU A 169 -6.57 -9.65 -10.17
N ALA A 170 -7.69 -9.54 -9.48
CA ALA A 170 -8.41 -10.71 -8.95
C ALA A 170 -8.91 -11.64 -10.07
N VAL A 171 -9.41 -11.07 -11.18
CA VAL A 171 -9.81 -11.87 -12.35
C VAL A 171 -8.60 -12.57 -12.97
N MET A 172 -7.47 -11.87 -13.10
CA MET A 172 -6.22 -12.46 -13.60
C MET A 172 -5.74 -13.61 -12.73
N GLU A 173 -5.85 -13.50 -11.41
CA GLU A 173 -5.45 -14.59 -10.49
C GLU A 173 -6.35 -15.82 -10.61
N VAL A 174 -7.65 -15.64 -10.80
CA VAL A 174 -8.56 -16.78 -11.06
C VAL A 174 -8.18 -17.46 -12.37
N LYS A 175 -7.94 -16.67 -13.43
CA LYS A 175 -7.50 -17.21 -14.72
C LYS A 175 -6.16 -17.95 -14.59
N LEU A 176 -5.19 -17.35 -13.92
CA LEU A 176 -3.89 -17.98 -13.65
C LEU A 176 -4.04 -19.31 -12.94
N ARG A 177 -4.89 -19.40 -11.91
CA ARG A 177 -5.15 -20.67 -11.21
C ARG A 177 -5.72 -21.72 -12.15
N LEU A 178 -6.71 -21.36 -12.98
CA LEU A 178 -7.33 -22.29 -13.93
C LEU A 178 -6.33 -22.78 -14.99
N GLU A 179 -5.50 -21.89 -15.54
CA GLU A 179 -4.45 -22.25 -16.50
C GLU A 179 -3.38 -23.13 -15.87
N CYS A 180 -3.03 -22.89 -14.60
CA CYS A 180 -2.15 -23.78 -13.85
C CYS A 180 -2.74 -25.19 -13.72
N GLU A 181 -4.04 -25.30 -13.43
CA GLU A 181 -4.73 -26.59 -13.34
C GLU A 181 -4.74 -27.33 -14.67
N GLU A 182 -5.06 -26.63 -15.77
CA GLU A 182 -5.05 -27.20 -17.11
C GLU A 182 -3.66 -27.70 -17.50
N ALA A 183 -2.63 -26.87 -17.31
CA ALA A 183 -1.24 -27.23 -17.61
C ALA A 183 -0.73 -28.41 -16.75
N ALA A 184 -1.18 -28.52 -15.50
CA ALA A 184 -0.82 -29.63 -14.63
C ALA A 184 -1.51 -30.95 -15.02
N ASN A 185 -2.76 -30.88 -15.46
CA ASN A 185 -3.56 -32.04 -15.85
C ASN A 185 -3.20 -32.57 -17.25
N ALA A 186 -2.54 -31.76 -18.08
CA ALA A 186 -2.02 -32.18 -19.38
C ALA A 186 -0.80 -33.12 -19.29
N ARG A 187 -0.19 -33.25 -18.10
CA ARG A 187 0.98 -34.11 -17.86
C ARG A 187 0.54 -35.49 -17.37
N ASP A 188 1.28 -36.53 -17.78
CA ASP A 188 1.05 -37.89 -17.27
C ASP A 188 1.41 -37.99 -15.77
N GLY A 189 0.50 -38.54 -14.97
CA GLY A 189 0.69 -38.79 -13.54
C GLY A 189 -0.10 -37.84 -12.64
N ALA A 190 0.37 -37.66 -11.39
CA ALA A 190 -0.28 -36.74 -10.45
C ALA A 190 -0.08 -35.28 -10.91
N PRO A 191 -1.11 -34.41 -10.81
CA PRO A 191 -1.04 -33.04 -11.31
C PRO A 191 0.07 -32.25 -10.62
N LYS A 192 1.04 -31.83 -11.42
CA LYS A 192 2.23 -31.07 -11.01
C LYS A 192 2.57 -30.00 -12.02
N LEU A 193 3.15 -28.90 -11.54
CA LEU A 193 3.75 -27.85 -12.36
C LEU A 193 5.18 -27.61 -11.97
N ASP A 194 5.98 -27.21 -12.93
CA ASP A 194 7.33 -26.76 -12.63
C ASP A 194 7.32 -25.31 -12.17
N VAL A 195 7.99 -25.05 -11.05
CA VAL A 195 8.10 -23.75 -10.42
C VAL A 195 9.58 -23.47 -10.15
N TYR A 196 10.02 -22.25 -10.42
CA TYR A 196 11.39 -21.83 -10.13
C TYR A 196 11.55 -21.41 -8.66
N TYR A 197 12.68 -21.80 -8.09
CA TYR A 197 13.10 -21.47 -6.73
C TYR A 197 14.43 -20.76 -6.79
N GLN A 198 14.48 -19.56 -6.22
CA GLN A 198 15.73 -18.81 -6.15
C GLN A 198 16.51 -19.24 -4.90
N ILE A 199 17.66 -19.83 -5.14
CA ILE A 199 18.59 -20.33 -4.12
C ILE A 199 19.72 -19.31 -3.85
N ALA A 200 20.68 -19.70 -3.03
CA ALA A 200 21.84 -18.88 -2.68
C ALA A 200 22.57 -18.39 -3.94
N GLY A 201 23.02 -17.13 -3.91
CA GLY A 201 23.68 -16.48 -5.05
C GLY A 201 22.74 -15.99 -6.15
N GLY A 202 21.41 -16.13 -5.98
CA GLY A 202 20.43 -15.65 -6.96
C GLY A 202 20.20 -16.61 -8.14
N VAL A 203 20.75 -17.81 -8.07
CA VAL A 203 20.51 -18.87 -9.07
C VAL A 203 19.07 -19.39 -8.93
N ASN A 204 18.44 -19.72 -10.06
CA ASN A 204 17.08 -20.28 -10.08
C ASN A 204 17.12 -21.77 -10.43
N GLU A 205 16.49 -22.59 -9.61
CA GLU A 205 16.32 -24.03 -9.81
C GLU A 205 14.85 -24.35 -10.07
N GLN A 206 14.58 -25.17 -11.08
CA GLN A 206 13.24 -25.64 -11.39
C GLN A 206 12.89 -26.85 -10.52
N ARG A 207 11.71 -26.85 -9.88
CA ARG A 207 11.20 -27.98 -9.09
C ARG A 207 9.75 -28.25 -9.43
N SER A 208 9.37 -29.52 -9.54
CA SER A 208 7.98 -29.91 -9.77
C SER A 208 7.18 -29.86 -8.47
N LEU A 209 6.18 -29.00 -8.43
CA LEU A 209 5.31 -28.75 -7.30
C LEU A 209 3.94 -29.37 -7.53
N HIS A 210 3.42 -30.04 -6.50
CA HIS A 210 2.04 -30.52 -6.51
C HIS A 210 1.07 -29.34 -6.39
N LEU A 211 -0.07 -29.42 -7.08
CA LEU A 211 -1.01 -28.30 -7.06
C LEU A 211 -1.79 -28.19 -5.75
N CYS A 212 -2.14 -29.30 -5.10
CA CYS A 212 -3.02 -29.26 -3.93
C CYS A 212 -2.26 -29.01 -2.61
N PRO A 213 -2.74 -28.08 -1.75
CA PRO A 213 -3.85 -27.16 -1.97
C PRO A 213 -3.49 -26.03 -2.94
N ARG A 214 -4.47 -25.60 -3.74
CA ARG A 214 -4.35 -24.47 -4.68
C ARG A 214 -5.44 -23.43 -4.43
N ALA A 215 -5.09 -22.16 -4.58
CA ALA A 215 -6.03 -21.06 -4.39
C ALA A 215 -5.50 -19.78 -5.04
N THR A 216 -6.40 -18.88 -5.45
CA THR A 216 -6.05 -17.46 -5.59
C THR A 216 -5.79 -16.84 -4.21
N VAL A 217 -5.29 -15.60 -4.17
CA VAL A 217 -5.13 -14.92 -2.89
C VAL A 217 -6.48 -14.70 -2.19
N ALA A 218 -7.52 -14.27 -2.93
CA ALA A 218 -8.84 -14.06 -2.36
C ALA A 218 -9.45 -15.36 -1.81
N GLU A 219 -9.32 -16.47 -2.55
CA GLU A 219 -9.78 -17.80 -2.12
C GLU A 219 -9.04 -18.29 -0.87
N ALA A 220 -7.73 -18.04 -0.79
CA ALA A 220 -6.92 -18.39 0.38
C ALA A 220 -7.39 -17.65 1.65
N PHE A 221 -7.69 -16.35 1.57
CA PHE A 221 -8.23 -15.59 2.70
C PHE A 221 -9.66 -15.99 3.06
N ALA A 222 -10.50 -16.31 2.07
CA ALA A 222 -11.85 -16.83 2.31
C ALA A 222 -11.81 -18.16 3.08
N SER A 223 -11.00 -19.12 2.62
CA SER A 223 -10.82 -20.41 3.30
C SER A 223 -10.14 -20.27 4.67
N LEU A 224 -9.23 -19.32 4.83
CA LEU A 224 -8.62 -19.02 6.12
C LEU A 224 -9.68 -18.52 7.12
N ASN A 225 -10.59 -17.63 6.70
CA ASN A 225 -11.63 -17.09 7.58
C ASN A 225 -12.58 -18.14 8.15
N GLU A 226 -12.80 -19.26 7.45
CA GLU A 226 -13.62 -20.37 7.96
C GLU A 226 -13.00 -21.06 9.19
N ARG A 227 -11.67 -21.00 9.33
CA ARG A 227 -10.90 -21.70 10.38
C ARG A 227 -10.19 -20.74 11.34
N SER A 228 -10.08 -19.47 10.98
CA SER A 228 -9.38 -18.45 11.75
C SER A 228 -10.11 -18.16 13.08
N PRO A 229 -9.39 -18.05 14.20
CA PRO A 229 -9.97 -17.63 15.48
C PRO A 229 -10.36 -16.14 15.52
N VAL A 230 -9.98 -15.36 14.49
CA VAL A 230 -10.26 -13.93 14.38
C VAL A 230 -10.74 -13.60 12.96
N PRO A 231 -11.82 -12.82 12.76
CA PRO A 231 -12.25 -12.44 11.42
C PRO A 231 -11.20 -11.55 10.73
N ILE A 232 -10.90 -11.86 9.48
CA ILE A 232 -9.93 -11.14 8.63
C ILE A 232 -10.66 -10.50 7.45
N ASP A 233 -10.69 -9.18 7.39
CA ASP A 233 -11.16 -8.47 6.21
C ASP A 233 -10.01 -8.23 5.25
N TYR A 234 -10.05 -8.90 4.11
CA TYR A 234 -9.01 -8.86 3.08
C TYR A 234 -9.31 -7.83 1.98
N TYR A 235 -8.30 -7.03 1.63
CA TYR A 235 -8.37 -6.01 0.58
C TYR A 235 -7.14 -6.09 -0.33
N ARG A 236 -7.34 -5.96 -1.65
CA ARG A 236 -6.27 -5.92 -2.66
C ARG A 236 -6.12 -4.50 -3.21
N LEU A 237 -5.00 -3.86 -2.87
CA LEU A 237 -4.66 -2.47 -3.18
C LEU A 237 -3.35 -2.40 -4.00
N PRO A 238 -3.35 -2.82 -5.28
CA PRO A 238 -2.12 -2.98 -6.06
C PRO A 238 -1.35 -1.66 -6.20
N ILE A 239 -0.05 -1.71 -5.92
CA ILE A 239 0.89 -0.61 -6.14
C ILE A 239 2.07 -1.12 -6.95
N GLY A 240 2.47 -0.29 -7.93
CA GLY A 240 3.73 -0.36 -8.67
C GLY A 240 4.92 -0.73 -7.80
N ASP A 241 5.73 -1.69 -8.22
CA ASP A 241 6.99 -1.91 -7.53
C ASP A 241 7.87 -0.66 -7.63
N GLU A 242 8.49 -0.30 -6.50
CA GLU A 242 9.32 0.90 -6.36
C GLU A 242 8.65 2.26 -6.59
N THR A 243 7.42 2.34 -7.10
CA THR A 243 6.71 3.61 -7.36
C THR A 243 5.99 4.17 -6.13
N ALA A 244 5.54 5.42 -6.22
CA ALA A 244 4.68 6.03 -5.22
C ALA A 244 3.24 5.46 -5.30
N PRO A 245 2.52 5.30 -4.18
CA PRO A 245 1.11 4.94 -4.19
C PRO A 245 0.28 5.93 -5.03
N PRO A 246 -0.57 5.46 -5.95
CA PRO A 246 -1.55 6.31 -6.62
C PRO A 246 -2.48 7.00 -5.60
N ALA A 247 -3.00 8.17 -5.96
CA ALA A 247 -3.86 8.94 -5.06
C ALA A 247 -5.16 8.20 -4.73
N GLU A 248 -5.66 7.40 -5.68
CA GLU A 248 -6.84 6.55 -5.55
C GLU A 248 -6.61 5.46 -4.48
N ILE A 249 -5.43 4.83 -4.47
CA ILE A 249 -5.06 3.84 -3.45
C ILE A 249 -4.95 4.47 -2.06
N LEU A 250 -4.38 5.68 -1.95
CA LEU A 250 -4.33 6.40 -0.68
C LEU A 250 -5.73 6.82 -0.20
N ALA A 251 -6.63 7.17 -1.11
CA ALA A 251 -8.03 7.43 -0.77
C ALA A 251 -8.73 6.16 -0.26
N GLU A 252 -8.46 5.00 -0.85
CA GLU A 252 -8.97 3.71 -0.36
C GLU A 252 -8.41 3.34 1.03
N ILE A 253 -7.12 3.58 1.28
CA ILE A 253 -6.53 3.40 2.61
C ILE A 253 -7.26 4.25 3.65
N VAL A 254 -7.54 5.52 3.35
CA VAL A 254 -8.30 6.42 4.25
C VAL A 254 -9.73 5.93 4.43
N ALA A 255 -10.40 5.45 3.38
CA ALA A 255 -11.76 4.93 3.48
C ALA A 255 -11.85 3.66 4.35
N LEU A 256 -10.82 2.81 4.35
CA LEU A 256 -10.77 1.58 5.13
C LEU A 256 -10.33 1.81 6.58
N ILE A 257 -9.32 2.67 6.80
CA ILE A 257 -8.69 2.88 8.10
C ILE A 257 -9.29 4.08 8.84
N GLY A 258 -9.76 5.12 8.14
CA GLY A 258 -10.33 6.33 8.74
C GLY A 258 -11.48 6.05 9.72
N PRO A 259 -12.51 5.26 9.35
CA PRO A 259 -13.58 4.88 10.26
C PRO A 259 -13.08 4.15 11.51
N VAL A 260 -12.03 3.35 11.37
CA VAL A 260 -11.39 2.64 12.48
C VAL A 260 -10.61 3.60 13.36
N ALA A 261 -9.87 4.53 12.76
CA ALA A 261 -9.03 5.52 13.45
C ALA A 261 -9.85 6.53 14.26
N LEU A 262 -11.04 6.89 13.77
CA LEU A 262 -11.98 7.79 14.42
C LEU A 262 -12.90 7.07 15.44
N SER A 263 -12.94 5.74 15.41
CA SER A 263 -13.79 4.94 16.29
C SER A 263 -13.23 4.86 17.72
N ARG A 264 -14.14 4.76 18.69
CA ARG A 264 -13.81 4.44 20.10
C ARG A 264 -13.75 2.93 20.37
N ALA A 265 -14.10 2.10 19.38
CA ALA A 265 -14.01 0.66 19.50
C ALA A 265 -12.54 0.20 19.60
N PRO A 266 -12.25 -0.97 20.19
CA PRO A 266 -10.91 -1.54 20.16
C PRO A 266 -10.40 -1.64 18.72
N PRO A 267 -9.18 -1.14 18.42
CA PRO A 267 -8.67 -1.15 17.06
C PRO A 267 -8.43 -2.58 16.57
N PRO A 268 -8.71 -2.89 15.30
CA PRO A 268 -8.27 -4.13 14.66
C PRO A 268 -6.75 -4.11 14.50
N ALA A 269 -6.15 -5.29 14.29
CA ALA A 269 -4.80 -5.36 13.75
C ALA A 269 -4.85 -4.95 12.27
N ILE A 270 -4.06 -3.96 11.88
CA ILE A 270 -3.96 -3.51 10.48
C ILE A 270 -2.70 -4.10 9.88
N VAL A 271 -2.83 -5.05 8.96
CA VAL A 271 -1.72 -5.79 8.36
C VAL A 271 -1.53 -5.36 6.91
N PHE A 272 -0.32 -4.93 6.56
CA PHE A 272 0.09 -4.69 5.18
C PHE A 272 1.00 -5.80 4.68
N ASN A 273 0.78 -6.25 3.45
CA ASN A 273 1.73 -7.15 2.79
C ASN A 273 2.01 -6.78 1.33
N CYS A 274 3.17 -7.20 0.85
CA CYS A 274 3.52 -7.28 -0.56
C CYS A 274 4.36 -8.55 -0.76
N GLN A 275 5.13 -8.69 -1.84
CA GLN A 275 6.00 -9.86 -2.04
C GLN A 275 6.96 -10.10 -0.85
N MET A 276 7.91 -9.18 -0.63
CA MET A 276 8.91 -9.33 0.44
C MET A 276 8.48 -8.73 1.77
N GLY A 277 7.48 -7.85 1.81
CA GLY A 277 7.18 -7.08 3.03
C GLY A 277 8.12 -5.88 3.25
N ARG A 278 8.73 -5.36 2.16
CA ARG A 278 9.73 -4.29 2.16
C ARG A 278 9.15 -2.94 1.72
N GLY A 279 9.31 -2.54 0.45
CA GLY A 279 9.00 -1.18 0.01
C GLY A 279 7.52 -0.80 0.08
N ARG A 280 6.67 -1.55 -0.64
CA ARG A 280 5.21 -1.32 -0.68
C ARG A 280 4.59 -1.44 0.71
N THR A 281 4.89 -2.52 1.43
CA THR A 281 4.46 -2.74 2.81
C THR A 281 4.85 -1.61 3.76
N THR A 282 6.12 -1.21 3.82
CA THR A 282 6.54 -0.09 4.70
C THR A 282 5.82 1.21 4.34
N THR A 283 5.53 1.43 3.05
CA THR A 283 4.78 2.62 2.60
C THR A 283 3.35 2.62 3.13
N GLY A 284 2.63 1.49 2.98
CA GLY A 284 1.28 1.34 3.54
C GLY A 284 1.26 1.49 5.07
N MET A 285 2.24 0.89 5.76
CA MET A 285 2.40 1.04 7.21
C MET A 285 2.61 2.49 7.63
N ALA A 286 3.47 3.24 6.92
CA ALA A 286 3.72 4.65 7.21
C ALA A 286 2.45 5.49 7.01
N CYS A 287 1.73 5.31 5.91
CA CYS A 287 0.47 6.02 5.65
C CYS A 287 -0.60 5.71 6.70
N ALA A 288 -0.78 4.43 7.07
CA ALA A 288 -1.71 4.05 8.13
C ALA A 288 -1.32 4.66 9.48
N THR A 289 -0.02 4.67 9.80
CA THR A 289 0.50 5.23 11.06
C THR A 289 0.29 6.74 11.12
N ILE A 290 0.53 7.46 10.01
CA ILE A 290 0.22 8.90 9.88
C ILE A 290 -1.25 9.15 10.18
N LEU A 291 -2.14 8.43 9.50
CA LEU A 291 -3.58 8.58 9.66
C LEU A 291 -4.03 8.33 11.10
N LEU A 292 -3.55 7.24 11.72
CA LEU A 292 -3.85 6.90 13.11
C LEU A 292 -3.32 7.94 14.10
N LYS A 293 -2.09 8.42 13.92
CA LYS A 293 -1.48 9.44 14.79
C LYS A 293 -2.27 10.74 14.74
N VAL A 294 -2.62 11.21 13.54
CA VAL A 294 -3.41 12.44 13.38
C VAL A 294 -4.79 12.29 14.01
N CYS A 295 -5.50 11.17 13.78
CA CYS A 295 -6.81 10.93 14.41
C CYS A 295 -6.74 10.86 15.94
N LYS A 296 -5.59 10.47 16.50
CA LYS A 296 -5.33 10.43 17.94
C LYS A 296 -4.82 11.76 18.51
N GLY A 297 -4.78 12.82 17.70
CA GLY A 297 -4.35 14.16 18.13
C GLY A 297 -2.84 14.28 18.27
N TRP A 298 -2.08 13.75 17.30
CA TRP A 298 -0.63 13.96 17.24
C TRP A 298 -0.27 15.44 17.33
N THR A 299 0.78 15.72 18.11
CA THR A 299 1.33 17.06 18.32
C THR A 299 2.81 17.05 17.98
N LEU A 300 3.29 18.18 17.47
CA LEU A 300 4.71 18.34 17.19
C LEU A 300 5.57 18.14 18.46
N PRO A 301 6.68 17.39 18.41
CA PRO A 301 7.60 17.25 19.54
C PRO A 301 8.21 18.60 19.98
N ASP A 302 8.44 18.74 21.28
CA ASP A 302 9.01 19.98 21.88
C ASP A 302 10.43 20.30 21.36
N ASP A 303 11.19 19.30 20.93
CA ASP A 303 12.54 19.44 20.38
C ASP A 303 12.57 19.53 18.85
N ALA A 304 11.43 19.41 18.17
CA ALA A 304 11.38 19.38 16.71
C ALA A 304 11.87 20.70 16.09
N PRO A 305 12.56 20.75 14.94
CA PRO A 305 13.02 22.02 14.37
C PRO A 305 11.84 22.93 13.98
N THR A 306 11.95 24.24 14.23
CA THR A 306 10.93 25.24 13.82
C THR A 306 10.99 25.57 12.33
N SER A 307 12.13 25.34 11.71
CA SER A 307 12.42 25.63 10.31
C SER A 307 13.43 24.65 9.78
N LEU A 308 13.36 24.37 8.48
CA LEU A 308 14.33 23.57 7.76
C LEU A 308 15.18 24.45 6.84
N PRO A 309 16.32 23.96 6.33
CA PRO A 309 17.13 24.69 5.36
C PRO A 309 16.31 25.11 4.13
N SER A 310 16.69 26.24 3.52
CA SER A 310 16.12 26.66 2.23
C SER A 310 16.47 25.65 1.14
N ALA A 311 15.58 25.44 0.18
CA ALA A 311 15.87 24.61 -0.99
C ALA A 311 17.10 25.11 -1.79
N ASP A 312 17.35 26.41 -1.79
CA ASP A 312 18.49 27.01 -2.49
C ASP A 312 19.78 27.02 -1.63
N ALA A 313 19.73 26.48 -0.40
CA ALA A 313 20.91 26.38 0.44
C ALA A 313 21.91 25.38 -0.16
N THR A 314 23.14 25.86 -0.40
CA THR A 314 24.24 25.06 -0.94
C THR A 314 24.92 24.19 0.12
N ASP A 315 24.73 24.51 1.40
CA ASP A 315 25.31 23.81 2.55
C ASP A 315 24.26 23.63 3.66
N GLY A 316 24.48 22.68 4.57
CA GLY A 316 23.63 22.42 5.73
C GLY A 316 22.40 21.55 5.49
N ARG A 317 22.25 20.92 4.31
CA ARG A 317 21.20 19.93 4.03
C ARG A 317 21.64 18.52 4.45
N ASP A 318 20.84 17.86 5.26
CA ASP A 318 21.04 16.46 5.63
C ASP A 318 20.18 15.53 4.75
N LEU A 319 20.81 14.93 3.75
CA LEU A 319 20.15 13.98 2.85
C LEU A 319 19.66 12.71 3.57
N GLN A 320 20.29 12.32 4.68
CA GLN A 320 19.84 11.16 5.47
C GLN A 320 18.52 11.48 6.20
N GLN A 321 18.30 12.76 6.55
CA GLN A 321 17.05 13.29 7.12
C GLN A 321 16.03 13.70 6.04
N GLY A 322 16.26 13.34 4.77
CA GLY A 322 15.33 13.61 3.69
C GLY A 322 15.30 15.08 3.23
N GLU A 323 16.32 15.87 3.54
CA GLU A 323 16.41 17.29 3.14
C GLU A 323 16.85 17.45 1.66
N PHE A 324 16.17 16.74 0.77
CA PHE A 324 16.37 16.86 -0.67
C PHE A 324 15.82 18.20 -1.18
N LYS A 325 16.49 18.81 -2.15
CA LYS A 325 16.11 20.11 -2.70
C LYS A 325 14.65 20.15 -3.16
N SER A 326 14.23 19.14 -3.91
CA SER A 326 12.86 19.03 -4.40
C SER A 326 11.83 18.84 -3.28
N ILE A 327 12.19 18.18 -2.18
CA ILE A 327 11.32 18.06 -1.00
C ILE A 327 11.18 19.42 -0.30
N LEU A 328 12.29 20.12 -0.08
CA LEU A 328 12.29 21.45 0.51
C LEU A 328 11.50 22.48 -0.31
N ARG A 329 11.43 22.31 -1.65
CA ARG A 329 10.59 23.14 -2.54
C ARG A 329 9.09 22.88 -2.38
N ILE A 330 8.68 21.70 -1.93
CA ILE A 330 7.27 21.35 -1.72
C ILE A 330 6.73 21.99 -0.44
N LEU A 331 7.55 22.13 0.60
CA LEU A 331 7.08 22.53 1.94
C LEU A 331 6.37 23.90 1.94
N PRO A 332 6.91 24.97 1.32
CA PRO A 332 6.22 26.27 1.30
C PRO A 332 4.85 26.20 0.62
N VAL A 333 4.71 25.36 -0.42
CA VAL A 333 3.45 25.19 -1.14
C VAL A 333 2.40 24.52 -0.24
N LEU A 334 2.80 23.51 0.56
CA LEU A 334 1.92 22.89 1.55
C LEU A 334 1.50 23.88 2.66
N SER A 335 2.43 24.76 3.07
CA SER A 335 2.15 25.82 4.03
C SER A 335 1.12 26.83 3.51
N GLU A 336 1.23 27.26 2.25
CA GLU A 336 0.30 28.21 1.62
C GLU A 336 -1.12 27.64 1.43
N MET A 337 -1.24 26.36 1.10
CA MET A 337 -2.53 25.67 0.90
C MET A 337 -3.42 25.66 2.13
N SER A 338 -2.79 25.74 3.30
CA SER A 338 -3.46 25.74 4.59
C SER A 338 -4.08 27.08 4.97
N SER A 339 -3.69 28.16 4.28
CA SER A 339 -4.00 29.55 4.64
C SER A 339 -5.25 30.09 3.93
N GLY A 340 -5.96 29.28 3.15
CA GLY A 340 -7.24 29.65 2.52
C GLY A 340 -7.17 30.55 1.28
N ASP A 341 -6.02 31.15 0.95
CA ASP A 341 -5.90 32.07 -0.19
C ASP A 341 -5.39 31.37 -1.46
N SER A 342 -6.33 30.87 -2.26
CA SER A 342 -6.08 30.22 -3.57
C SER A 342 -5.45 31.14 -4.63
N ALA A 343 -5.28 32.45 -4.36
CA ALA A 343 -4.77 33.44 -5.31
C ALA A 343 -3.23 33.53 -5.41
N THR A 344 -2.50 33.02 -4.43
CA THR A 344 -1.02 33.20 -4.34
C THR A 344 -0.23 32.12 -5.09
N ILE A 345 -0.86 30.97 -5.38
CA ILE A 345 -0.24 29.79 -6.00
C ILE A 345 0.42 30.10 -7.36
N HIS A 346 -0.11 31.09 -8.09
CA HIS A 346 0.40 31.44 -9.42
C HIS A 346 1.70 32.26 -9.39
N THR A 347 2.03 32.92 -8.27
CA THR A 347 3.24 33.76 -8.15
C THR A 347 4.45 32.98 -7.66
N ALA A 348 4.28 32.01 -6.75
CA ALA A 348 5.38 31.21 -6.19
C ALA A 348 6.11 30.35 -7.22
N LEU A 349 5.42 29.89 -8.29
CA LEU A 349 5.99 29.03 -9.33
C LEU A 349 6.93 29.77 -10.31
N HIS A 350 6.99 31.11 -10.30
CA HIS A 350 7.71 31.89 -11.33
C HIS A 350 8.65 32.99 -10.81
N THR A 351 8.82 33.16 -9.49
CA THR A 351 9.73 34.19 -8.95
C THR A 351 10.76 33.61 -8.00
N LYS A 352 12.05 33.93 -8.23
CA LYS A 352 13.14 33.69 -7.27
C LYS A 352 12.75 34.20 -5.88
N PRO A 353 13.09 33.50 -4.79
CA PRO A 353 12.68 33.90 -3.45
C PRO A 353 13.35 35.23 -3.07
N LYS A 354 12.61 36.33 -3.19
CA LYS A 354 12.94 37.54 -2.44
C LYS A 354 12.43 37.32 -1.02
N VAL A 355 13.36 37.34 -0.07
CA VAL A 355 13.10 37.38 1.38
C VAL A 355 12.00 38.40 1.65
N ARG A 356 10.77 37.93 1.83
CA ARG A 356 9.66 38.72 2.35
C ARG A 356 9.59 38.48 3.85
N SER A 357 10.56 39.06 4.55
CA SER A 357 10.34 39.45 5.93
C SER A 357 9.17 40.43 5.97
N THR A 358 8.37 40.37 7.04
CA THR A 358 7.37 41.37 7.43
C THR A 358 6.06 41.46 6.62
N VAL A 359 5.13 40.52 6.83
CA VAL A 359 3.68 40.84 6.73
C VAL A 359 2.83 40.26 7.88
N HIS A 360 3.23 39.17 8.55
CA HIS A 360 2.38 38.55 9.58
C HIS A 360 2.54 39.10 11.02
N ALA A 361 3.40 40.11 11.24
CA ALA A 361 3.57 40.73 12.56
C ALA A 361 2.46 41.73 12.95
N ARG A 362 1.40 41.93 12.14
CA ARG A 362 0.36 42.95 12.39
C ARG A 362 -0.96 42.43 12.98
N LEU A 363 -1.10 41.12 13.23
CA LEU A 363 -2.31 40.56 13.86
C LEU A 363 -2.19 40.36 15.38
N ALA A 364 -1.03 40.64 15.98
CA ALA A 364 -0.79 40.43 17.42
C ALA A 364 -1.37 41.52 18.34
N HIS A 365 -2.10 42.53 17.84
CA HIS A 365 -2.61 43.64 18.66
C HIS A 365 -4.10 43.85 18.44
N LYS A 366 -4.91 42.92 18.95
CA LYS A 366 -6.31 43.11 19.37
C LYS A 366 -6.79 41.78 19.92
N HIS A 367 -6.64 41.54 21.22
CA HIS A 367 -7.43 40.66 22.10
C HIS A 367 -6.60 40.35 23.36
N PRO A 368 -6.95 40.91 24.55
CA PRO A 368 -6.20 40.69 25.78
C PRO A 368 -6.68 39.40 26.47
N THR A 369 -6.32 38.25 25.92
CA THR A 369 -6.27 36.95 26.62
C THR A 369 -5.18 36.12 25.97
N ALA A 370 -3.92 36.48 26.23
CA ALA A 370 -2.76 35.79 25.69
C ALA A 370 -2.68 34.37 26.28
N ARG A 371 -2.97 33.36 25.45
CA ARG A 371 -2.36 32.04 25.62
C ARG A 371 -0.84 32.20 25.42
N PRO A 372 0.01 31.36 26.03
CA PRO A 372 1.45 31.41 25.79
C PRO A 372 1.69 31.35 24.27
N ILE A 373 2.66 32.11 23.77
CA ILE A 373 3.01 32.17 22.35
C ILE A 373 3.38 30.74 21.91
N GLU A 374 2.41 30.03 21.33
CA GLU A 374 2.59 28.70 20.78
C GLU A 374 3.67 28.80 19.69
N ARG A 375 4.63 27.89 19.77
CA ARG A 375 5.73 27.76 18.81
C ARG A 375 5.15 27.62 17.40
N TYR A 376 5.31 28.64 16.55
CA TYR A 376 4.82 28.59 15.18
C TYR A 376 5.75 27.74 14.32
N VAL A 377 5.21 26.66 13.76
CA VAL A 377 5.88 25.83 12.74
C VAL A 377 5.00 25.83 11.50
N GLU A 378 5.61 26.06 10.35
CA GLU A 378 4.87 26.06 9.09
C GLU A 378 4.28 24.66 8.80
N ARG A 379 3.03 24.61 8.31
CA ARG A 379 2.33 23.33 8.08
C ARG A 379 3.06 22.39 7.11
N GLY A 380 3.81 22.91 6.15
CA GLY A 380 4.68 22.09 5.32
C GLY A 380 5.79 21.39 6.12
N VAL A 381 6.45 22.09 7.04
CA VAL A 381 7.48 21.54 7.92
C VAL A 381 6.87 20.51 8.87
N GLU A 382 5.74 20.84 9.49
CA GLU A 382 4.99 19.93 10.36
C GLU A 382 4.63 18.61 9.64
N SER A 383 4.12 18.71 8.41
CA SER A 383 3.75 17.55 7.58
C SER A 383 4.96 16.65 7.29
N LYS A 384 6.13 17.24 7.00
CA LYS A 384 7.37 16.49 6.80
C LYS A 384 7.80 15.79 8.09
N LEU A 385 7.78 16.49 9.22
CA LEU A 385 8.22 15.92 10.51
C LEU A 385 7.34 14.75 10.93
N LEU A 386 6.03 14.85 10.77
CA LEU A 386 5.10 13.73 10.99
C LEU A 386 5.40 12.55 10.05
N ALA A 387 5.63 12.81 8.76
CA ALA A 387 5.98 11.77 7.80
C ALA A 387 7.30 11.07 8.16
N ASP A 388 8.33 11.84 8.53
CA ASP A 388 9.64 11.33 8.91
C ASP A 388 9.57 10.45 10.17
N GLU A 389 8.81 10.89 11.18
CA GLU A 389 8.56 10.12 12.39
C GLU A 389 7.91 8.77 12.05
N CYS A 390 6.86 8.77 11.22
CA CYS A 390 6.16 7.54 10.84
C CYS A 390 7.00 6.63 9.94
N ILE A 391 7.80 7.19 9.02
CA ILE A 391 8.76 6.41 8.20
C ILE A 391 9.80 5.74 9.10
N ARG A 392 10.29 6.45 10.12
CA ARG A 392 11.26 5.92 11.09
C ARG A 392 10.66 4.79 11.93
N ASP A 393 9.43 4.95 12.40
CA ASP A 393 8.71 3.91 13.15
C ASP A 393 8.47 2.64 12.31
N CYS A 394 8.45 2.76 10.97
CA CYS A 394 8.24 1.64 10.04
C CYS A 394 9.55 1.09 9.42
N ALA A 395 10.71 1.58 9.85
CA ALA A 395 11.98 1.45 9.13
C ALA A 395 12.71 0.10 9.28
N GLU A 396 12.21 -0.85 10.08
CA GLU A 396 12.94 -2.06 10.45
C GLU A 396 13.46 -2.89 9.26
N VAL A 397 12.71 -2.92 8.15
CA VAL A 397 13.12 -3.61 6.90
C VAL A 397 13.75 -2.65 5.89
N GLN A 398 13.27 -1.41 5.82
CA GLN A 398 13.78 -0.38 4.93
C GLN A 398 13.33 0.99 5.43
N ASN A 399 14.30 1.89 5.65
CA ASN A 399 14.03 3.31 5.79
C ASN A 399 14.05 3.97 4.40
N LEU A 400 13.00 4.74 4.06
CA LEU A 400 12.87 5.32 2.72
C LEU A 400 13.91 6.43 2.44
N THR A 401 14.18 7.33 3.38
CA THR A 401 15.14 8.43 3.17
C THR A 401 16.55 7.88 3.01
N LEU A 402 16.94 6.92 3.86
CA LEU A 402 18.22 6.24 3.74
C LEU A 402 18.33 5.42 2.45
N ALA A 403 17.23 4.81 1.99
CA ALA A 403 17.21 4.07 0.73
C ALA A 403 17.43 4.98 -0.49
N ILE A 404 16.92 6.23 -0.46
CA ILE A 404 17.22 7.23 -1.49
C ILE A 404 18.71 7.53 -1.51
N THR A 405 19.29 7.87 -0.35
CA THR A 405 20.73 8.16 -0.24
C THR A 405 21.59 6.99 -0.68
N GLN A 406 21.21 5.76 -0.31
CA GLN A 406 21.91 4.55 -0.74
C GLN A 406 21.88 4.41 -2.27
N CYS A 407 20.71 4.58 -2.91
CA CYS A 407 20.62 4.52 -4.38
C CYS A 407 21.49 5.59 -5.06
N LEU A 408 21.58 6.81 -4.50
CA LEU A 408 22.47 7.85 -5.02
C LEU A 408 23.94 7.48 -4.91
N ASN A 409 24.34 6.80 -3.83
CA ASN A 409 25.71 6.31 -3.66
C ASN A 409 26.00 5.14 -4.60
N ASP A 410 25.07 4.19 -4.72
CA ASP A 410 25.18 3.05 -5.63
C ASP A 410 25.27 3.52 -7.08
N ALA A 411 24.51 4.55 -7.47
CA ALA A 411 24.61 5.16 -8.79
C ALA A 411 26.01 5.71 -9.11
N LYS A 412 26.72 6.26 -8.12
CA LYS A 412 28.09 6.80 -8.28
C LYS A 412 29.13 5.68 -8.40
N MET A 413 28.89 4.54 -7.75
CA MET A 413 29.83 3.43 -7.67
C MET A 413 29.56 2.34 -8.72
N ALA A 414 28.38 2.32 -9.33
CA ALA A 414 27.98 1.27 -10.24
C ALA A 414 28.79 1.25 -11.54
N ASP A 415 29.18 0.05 -11.96
CA ASP A 415 29.78 -0.20 -13.27
C ASP A 415 28.73 0.03 -14.38
N PRO A 416 28.99 0.89 -15.38
CA PRO A 416 28.10 1.13 -16.52
C PRO A 416 27.74 -0.12 -17.34
N THR A 417 28.54 -1.18 -17.26
CA THR A 417 28.35 -2.44 -17.99
C THR A 417 27.62 -3.52 -17.19
N SER A 418 27.36 -3.27 -15.91
CA SER A 418 26.62 -4.22 -15.07
C SER A 418 25.13 -4.26 -15.40
N ASN A 419 24.43 -5.30 -14.93
CA ASN A 419 22.96 -5.39 -15.02
C ASN A 419 22.23 -4.28 -14.24
N ARG A 420 22.94 -3.58 -13.34
CA ARG A 420 22.41 -2.45 -12.55
C ARG A 420 23.32 -1.22 -12.74
N PRO A 421 23.33 -0.62 -13.94
CA PRO A 421 24.19 0.52 -14.25
C PRO A 421 23.76 1.77 -13.47
N PRO A 422 24.55 2.87 -13.47
CA PRO A 422 24.19 4.11 -12.78
C PRO A 422 22.76 4.62 -13.05
N ALA A 423 22.27 4.47 -14.28
CA ALA A 423 20.92 4.87 -14.67
C ALA A 423 19.81 4.09 -13.96
N PHE A 424 20.04 2.80 -13.65
CA PHE A 424 19.10 1.97 -12.88
C PHE A 424 18.92 2.53 -11.46
N TRP A 425 20.04 2.77 -10.77
CA TRP A 425 20.03 3.30 -9.42
C TRP A 425 19.46 4.72 -9.35
N MET A 426 19.77 5.57 -10.34
CA MET A 426 19.17 6.91 -10.43
C MET A 426 17.66 6.87 -10.65
N ARG A 427 17.16 5.95 -11.50
CA ARG A 427 15.71 5.76 -11.69
C ARG A 427 15.04 5.33 -10.38
N ARG A 428 15.62 4.35 -9.69
CA ARG A 428 15.15 3.89 -8.38
C ARG A 428 15.16 5.00 -7.32
N ALA A 429 16.22 5.80 -7.27
CA ALA A 429 16.32 6.95 -6.38
C ALA A 429 15.20 7.97 -6.63
N ARG A 430 14.89 8.28 -7.90
CA ARG A 430 13.79 9.18 -8.27
C ARG A 430 12.42 8.62 -7.85
N ASN A 431 12.17 7.33 -8.09
CA ASN A 431 10.93 6.69 -7.67
C ASN A 431 10.75 6.74 -6.15
N TYR A 432 11.83 6.53 -5.38
CA TYR A 432 11.80 6.64 -3.92
C TYR A 432 11.63 8.09 -3.44
N LEU A 433 12.22 9.07 -4.14
CA LEU A 433 12.01 10.49 -3.86
C LEU A 433 10.54 10.89 -4.09
N GLU A 434 9.92 10.43 -5.18
CA GLU A 434 8.50 10.64 -5.45
C GLU A 434 7.62 10.02 -4.37
N ARG A 435 7.90 8.77 -4.00
CA ARG A 435 7.21 8.09 -2.90
C ARG A 435 7.32 8.88 -1.60
N TYR A 436 8.50 9.39 -1.27
CA TYR A 436 8.72 10.19 -0.08
C TYR A 436 7.91 11.50 -0.12
N ALA A 437 7.93 12.21 -1.26
CA ALA A 437 7.13 13.40 -1.47
C ALA A 437 5.63 13.13 -1.30
N VAL A 438 5.12 12.02 -1.86
CA VAL A 438 3.72 11.61 -1.73
C VAL A 438 3.33 11.31 -0.28
N ILE A 439 4.20 10.68 0.52
CA ILE A 439 3.94 10.43 1.95
C ILE A 439 3.86 11.76 2.73
N ILE A 440 4.74 12.74 2.43
CA ILE A 440 4.67 14.07 3.05
C ILE A 440 3.37 14.79 2.68
N ILE A 441 2.98 14.74 1.41
CA ILE A 441 1.71 15.32 0.94
C ILE A 441 0.52 14.62 1.60
N PHE A 442 0.58 13.30 1.78
CA PHE A 442 -0.44 12.53 2.48
C PHE A 442 -0.52 12.91 3.97
N ALA A 443 0.60 13.18 4.63
CA ALA A 443 0.62 13.73 5.98
C ALA A 443 -0.05 15.11 6.06
N ALA A 444 0.24 16.00 5.10
CA ALA A 444 -0.39 17.32 5.00
C ALA A 444 -1.92 17.21 4.81
N TYR A 445 -2.36 16.30 3.95
CA TYR A 445 -3.78 15.97 3.79
C TYR A 445 -4.39 15.47 5.10
N CYS A 446 -3.73 14.52 5.79
CA CYS A 446 -4.27 13.98 7.03
C CYS A 446 -4.46 15.08 8.07
N LEU A 447 -3.46 15.94 8.26
CA LEU A 447 -3.53 17.10 9.15
C LEU A 447 -4.65 18.08 8.76
N ALA A 448 -4.93 18.24 7.45
CA ALA A 448 -5.97 19.15 6.96
C ALA A 448 -7.39 18.61 7.11
N GLU A 449 -7.61 17.32 6.87
CA GLU A 449 -8.94 16.71 6.81
C GLU A 449 -9.34 15.95 8.08
N ALA A 450 -8.49 15.92 9.12
CA ALA A 450 -8.78 15.25 10.38
C ALA A 450 -10.06 15.79 11.04
N GLU A 451 -10.19 17.13 11.11
CA GLU A 451 -11.36 17.79 11.72
C GLU A 451 -12.64 17.58 10.90
N SER A 452 -12.52 17.38 9.59
CA SER A 452 -13.63 17.11 8.67
C SER A 452 -13.96 15.61 8.58
N ALA A 453 -13.34 14.78 9.43
CA ALA A 453 -13.46 13.32 9.41
C ALA A 453 -13.20 12.72 8.01
N PHE A 454 -12.25 13.28 7.26
CA PHE A 454 -11.88 12.85 5.91
C PHE A 454 -13.04 12.90 4.91
N SER A 455 -13.91 13.91 5.03
CA SER A 455 -15.06 14.10 4.13
C SER A 455 -14.67 14.27 2.65
N THR A 456 -13.48 14.81 2.36
CA THR A 456 -12.92 14.88 1.01
C THR A 456 -11.90 13.75 0.83
N PRO A 457 -12.13 12.75 -0.06
CA PRO A 457 -11.14 11.72 -0.36
C PRO A 457 -9.81 12.27 -0.87
N PHE A 458 -8.69 11.58 -0.60
CA PHE A 458 -7.34 12.04 -0.95
C PHE A 458 -7.16 12.33 -2.45
N ASP A 459 -7.72 11.51 -3.34
CA ASP A 459 -7.66 11.73 -4.78
C ASP A 459 -8.39 13.01 -5.21
N GLN A 460 -9.52 13.33 -4.58
CA GLN A 460 -10.27 14.58 -4.79
C GLN A 460 -9.51 15.78 -4.22
N TRP A 461 -8.93 15.63 -3.03
CA TRP A 461 -8.09 16.66 -2.42
C TRP A 461 -6.87 16.96 -3.30
N MET A 462 -6.19 15.93 -3.83
CA MET A 462 -5.08 16.07 -4.77
C MET A 462 -5.48 16.71 -6.10
N ARG A 463 -6.75 16.60 -6.53
CA ARG A 463 -7.25 17.30 -7.73
C ARG A 463 -7.42 18.79 -7.47
N ARG A 464 -7.87 19.19 -6.28
CA ARG A 464 -7.97 20.61 -5.87
C ARG A 464 -6.59 21.26 -5.76
N HIS A 465 -5.58 20.50 -5.35
CA HIS A 465 -4.19 20.94 -5.18
C HIS A 465 -3.30 20.56 -6.38
N TRP A 466 -3.75 20.90 -7.60
CA TRP A 466 -3.10 20.46 -8.85
C TRP A 466 -1.62 20.90 -8.98
N SER A 467 -1.20 21.99 -8.32
CA SER A 467 0.18 22.43 -8.31
C SER A 467 1.13 21.40 -7.70
N LEU A 468 0.68 20.60 -6.73
CA LEU A 468 1.45 19.48 -6.16
C LEU A 468 1.73 18.42 -7.22
N ARG A 469 0.75 18.10 -8.09
CA ARG A 469 0.94 17.15 -9.19
C ARG A 469 1.99 17.64 -10.18
N ARG A 470 2.09 18.96 -10.40
CA ARG A 470 3.13 19.55 -11.24
C ARG A 470 4.51 19.42 -10.58
N LEU A 471 4.62 19.66 -9.27
CA LEU A 471 5.87 19.51 -8.53
C LEU A 471 6.35 18.07 -8.48
N LEU A 472 5.45 17.10 -8.28
CA LEU A 472 5.79 15.67 -8.30
C LEU A 472 6.42 15.24 -9.64
N LYS A 473 5.95 15.80 -10.77
CA LYS A 473 6.52 15.56 -12.10
C LYS A 473 7.89 16.22 -12.34
N GLN A 474 8.30 17.13 -11.46
CA GLN A 474 9.53 17.92 -11.56
C GLN A 474 10.55 17.54 -10.48
N LEU A 475 10.34 16.44 -9.76
CA LEU A 475 11.26 16.00 -8.71
C LEU A 475 12.62 15.62 -9.31
N ASP A 476 13.64 16.32 -8.81
CA ASP A 476 15.05 16.08 -9.10
C ASP A 476 15.90 16.15 -7.82
N PHE A 477 17.17 15.80 -7.96
CA PHE A 477 18.15 15.89 -6.88
C PHE A 477 19.00 17.18 -6.94
N ASP A 478 18.86 18.00 -7.99
CA ASP A 478 19.81 19.05 -8.40
C ASP A 478 19.39 20.49 -8.08
#